data_AF-A0A829W5T4-F1
#
_entry.id   AF-A0A829W5T4-F1
#
_cell.length_a   1.000
_cell.length_b   1.000
_cell.length_c   1.000
_cell.angle_alpha   90.00
_cell.angle_beta   90.00
_cell.angle_gamma   90.00
#
_symmetry.space_group_name_H-M   'P 1'
#
loop_
_entity.id
_entity.type
_entity.pdbx_description
1 polymer ?
#
loop_
_entity_poly.entity_id
_entity_poly.type
_entity_poly.pdbx_seq_one_letter_code
_entity_poly.pdbx_strand_id
1 'polypeptide(L)' 'MSGQAGAIRTSNIIFDTSFSKMPSISVAIYNEYPSVFQATISKVTKLGFSLYLETIKETSEQSVLVHWIASAK' A
#
# COMPACT_ATOMS: atom_id res chain seq x y z
N MET A 1 -6.96 4.02 23.00
CA MET A 1 -7.94 3.82 21.91
C MET A 1 -7.39 2.72 21.02
N SER A 2 -8.07 1.56 20.96
CA SER A 2 -7.73 0.45 20.06
C SER A 2 -8.29 0.75 18.66
N GLY A 3 -7.50 0.50 17.63
CA GLY A 3 -7.92 0.47 16.24
C GLY A 3 -8.75 -0.77 15.93
N GLN A 4 -9.81 -0.56 15.16
CA GLN A 4 -10.79 -1.57 14.80
C GLN A 4 -10.35 -2.35 13.55
N ALA A 5 -10.47 -3.67 13.58
CA ALA A 5 -10.33 -4.48 12.38
C ALA A 5 -11.38 -4.05 11.31
N GLY A 6 -11.00 -4.08 10.03
CA GLY A 6 -11.81 -3.64 8.90
C GLY A 6 -11.64 -2.17 8.51
N ALA A 7 -10.82 -1.39 9.23
CA ALA A 7 -10.51 -0.03 8.81
C ALA A 7 -9.70 -0.03 7.50
N ILE A 8 -10.22 0.68 6.48
CA ILE A 8 -9.59 0.80 5.15
C ILE A 8 -9.09 2.23 4.94
N ARG A 9 -7.82 2.36 4.57
CA ARG A 9 -7.23 3.60 4.07
C ARG A 9 -6.85 3.42 2.60
N THR A 10 -7.14 4.43 1.79
CA THR A 10 -6.77 4.44 0.37
C THR A 10 -5.82 5.58 0.09
N SER A 11 -4.80 5.32 -0.72
CA SER A 11 -3.86 6.34 -1.19
C SER A 11 -3.62 6.18 -2.68
N ASN A 12 -3.70 7.28 -3.42
CA ASN A 12 -3.30 7.31 -4.83
C ASN A 12 -1.84 7.74 -4.89
N ILE A 13 -0.98 6.83 -5.32
CA ILE A 13 0.45 7.08 -5.50
C ILE A 13 0.67 7.52 -6.93
N ILE A 14 1.32 8.68 -7.10
CA ILE A 14 1.72 9.24 -8.39
C ILE A 14 3.23 9.08 -8.50
N PHE A 15 3.71 8.60 -9.64
CA PHE A 15 5.14 8.51 -9.91
C PHE A 15 5.70 9.87 -10.32
N ASP A 16 6.91 10.18 -9.86
CA ASP A 16 7.62 11.41 -10.25
C ASP A 16 7.87 11.48 -11.77
N THR A 17 7.93 10.32 -12.43
CA THR A 17 8.08 10.21 -13.88
C THR A 17 7.19 9.10 -14.41
N SER A 18 6.60 9.34 -15.59
CA SER A 18 5.78 8.34 -16.27
C SER A 18 6.62 7.20 -16.82
N PHE A 19 6.17 5.96 -16.67
CA PHE A 19 6.78 4.82 -17.36
C PHE A 19 6.39 4.77 -18.84
N SER A 20 7.26 4.23 -19.69
CA SER A 20 6.96 3.99 -21.11
C SER A 20 5.98 2.82 -21.32
N LYS A 21 6.01 1.83 -20.42
CA LYS A 21 5.11 0.67 -20.36
C LYS A 21 4.46 0.58 -18.98
N MET A 22 3.41 -0.22 -18.85
CA MET A 22 2.77 -0.42 -17.54
C MET A 22 3.75 -1.15 -16.59
N PRO A 23 4.11 -0.55 -15.44
CA PRO A 23 5.04 -1.19 -14.50
C PRO A 23 4.36 -2.31 -13.72
N SER A 24 5.16 -3.26 -13.21
CA SER A 24 4.78 -4.14 -12.11
C SER A 24 5.09 -3.47 -10.78
N ILE A 25 4.17 -3.57 -9.83
CA ILE A 25 4.30 -2.97 -8.50
C ILE A 25 4.49 -4.09 -7.47
N SER A 26 5.48 -3.94 -6.61
CA SER A 26 5.67 -4.78 -5.43
C SER A 26 5.55 -3.91 -4.18
N VAL A 27 4.86 -4.40 -3.16
CA VAL A 27 4.63 -3.71 -1.88
C VAL A 27 5.11 -4.57 -0.72
N ALA A 28 5.64 -3.90 0.31
CA ALA A 28 6.01 -4.52 1.57
C ALA A 28 5.56 -3.61 2.72
N ILE A 29 4.90 -4.20 3.71
CA ILE A 29 4.55 -3.52 4.95
C ILE A 29 5.74 -3.65 5.89
N TYR A 30 6.24 -2.52 6.38
CA TYR A 30 7.41 -2.42 7.24
C TYR A 30 6.99 -1.89 8.61
N ASN A 31 6.40 -2.75 9.43
CA ASN A 31 6.02 -2.43 10.79
C ASN A 31 6.48 -3.54 11.74
N GLU A 32 6.40 -3.28 13.04
CA GLU A 32 6.71 -4.28 14.07
C GLU A 32 5.71 -5.45 14.11
N TYR A 33 4.55 -5.29 13.44
CA TYR A 33 3.44 -6.26 13.43
C TYR A 33 2.86 -6.49 12.01
N PRO A 34 3.61 -7.14 11.09
CA PRO A 34 3.23 -7.23 9.67
C PRO A 34 1.94 -8.03 9.44
N SER A 35 1.54 -8.87 10.40
CA SER A 35 0.32 -9.69 10.32
C SER A 35 -0.97 -8.96 10.71
N VAL A 36 -0.91 -7.65 10.98
CA VAL A 36 -2.05 -6.82 11.39
C VAL A 36 -2.66 -6.06 10.22
N PHE A 37 -1.88 -5.79 9.18
CA PHE A 37 -2.30 -5.01 8.03
C PHE A 37 -2.14 -5.80 6.74
N GLN A 38 -2.98 -5.49 5.76
CA GLN A 38 -2.89 -6.02 4.41
C GLN A 38 -2.85 -4.87 3.41
N ALA A 39 -1.91 -4.95 2.46
CA ALA A 39 -1.74 -3.98 1.39
C ALA A 39 -2.18 -4.59 0.06
N THR A 40 -3.12 -3.94 -0.61
CA THR A 40 -3.63 -4.35 -1.92
C THR A 40 -3.38 -3.23 -2.93
N ILE A 41 -2.79 -3.59 -4.07
CA ILE A 41 -2.55 -2.68 -5.19
C ILE A 41 -3.71 -2.79 -6.18
N SER A 42 -4.19 -1.67 -6.70
CA SER A 42 -5.10 -1.67 -7.85
C SER A 42 -4.86 -0.46 -8.75
N LYS A 43 -5.55 -0.43 -9.91
CA LYS A 43 -5.52 0.69 -10.87
C LYS A 43 -4.09 1.11 -11.25
N VAL A 44 -3.22 0.13 -11.50
CA VAL A 44 -1.85 0.40 -11.96
C VAL A 44 -1.91 1.03 -13.35
N THR A 45 -1.22 2.15 -13.52
CA THR A 45 -1.06 2.87 -14.78
C THR A 45 0.40 3.23 -14.98
N LYS A 46 0.72 3.87 -16.11
CA LYS A 46 2.06 4.42 -16.36
C LYS A 46 2.39 5.63 -15.47
N LEU A 47 1.40 6.21 -14.78
CA LEU A 47 1.54 7.43 -13.98
C LEU A 47 1.46 7.18 -12.48
N GLY A 48 1.00 6.00 -12.06
CA GLY A 48 0.74 5.73 -10.64
C GLY A 48 -0.11 4.50 -10.41
N PHE A 49 -0.52 4.31 -9.17
CA PHE A 49 -1.41 3.23 -8.73
C PHE A 49 -2.22 3.63 -7.49
N SER A 50 -3.26 2.87 -7.18
CA SER A 50 -3.99 3.00 -5.91
C SER A 50 -3.53 1.92 -4.93
N LEU A 51 -3.19 2.33 -3.72
CA LEU A 51 -2.86 1.47 -2.59
C LEU A 51 -4.05 1.45 -1.62
N TYR A 52 -4.51 0.25 -1.29
CA TYR A 52 -5.52 -0.01 -0.26
C TYR A 52 -4.83 -0.68 0.90
N LEU A 53 -4.93 -0.06 2.06
CA LEU A 53 -4.46 -0.64 3.31
C LEU A 53 -5.64 -0.99 4.19
N GLU A 54 -5.73 -2.25 4.55
CA GLU A 54 -6.76 -2.77 5.44
C GLU A 54 -6.13 -3.22 6.76
N THR A 55 -6.79 -2.88 7.87
CA THR A 55 -6.45 -3.42 9.19
C THR A 55 -7.16 -4.75 9.37
N ILE A 56 -6.46 -5.88 9.32
CA ILE A 56 -7.06 -7.22 9.34
C ILE A 56 -7.14 -7.83 10.74
N LYS A 57 -6.51 -7.21 11.74
CA LYS A 57 -6.60 -7.58 13.16
C LYS A 57 -6.69 -6.33 14.03
N GLU A 58 -7.35 -6.42 15.18
CA GLU A 58 -7.37 -5.32 16.14
C GLU A 58 -5.95 -4.93 16.56
N THR A 59 -5.70 -3.63 16.62
CA THR A 59 -4.38 -3.09 16.97
C THR A 59 -4.52 -1.68 17.52
N SER A 60 -3.72 -1.29 18.51
CA SER A 60 -3.59 0.11 18.90
C SER A 60 -2.70 0.92 17.96
N GLU A 61 -2.04 0.25 17.00
CA GLU A 61 -1.14 0.89 16.05
C GLU A 61 -1.91 1.86 15.15
N GLN A 62 -1.43 3.10 15.09
CA GLN A 62 -2.06 4.17 14.31
C GLN A 62 -1.28 4.50 13.04
N SER A 63 -0.02 4.06 12.97
CA SER A 63 0.89 4.36 11.87
C SER A 63 1.43 3.09 11.24
N VAL A 64 1.62 3.13 9.93
CA VAL A 64 2.09 1.99 9.15
C VAL A 64 2.98 2.51 8.04
N LEU A 65 4.18 1.94 7.95
CA LEU A 65 5.09 2.25 6.86
C LEU A 65 4.91 1.18 5.78
N VAL A 66 4.70 1.63 4.55
CA VAL A 66 4.59 0.76 3.38
C VAL A 66 5.64 1.20 2.38
N HIS A 67 6.51 0.26 2.01
CA HIS A 67 7.45 0.45 0.91
C HIS A 67 6.87 -0.15 -0.36
N TRP A 68 7.13 0.51 -1.48
CA TRP A 68 6.72 0.03 -2.78
C TRP A 68 7.84 0.23 -3.80
N ILE A 69 7.89 -0.65 -4.79
CA ILE A 69 8.80 -0.56 -5.93
C ILE A 69 7.96 -0.71 -7.19
N ALA A 70 8.10 0.23 -8.12
CA ALA A 70 7.56 0.14 -9.46
C ALA A 70 8.70 -0.17 -10.44
N SER A 71 8.54 -1.21 -11.25
CA SER A 71 9.55 -1.60 -12.25
C SER A 71 8.91 -1.95 -13.58
N ALA A 72 9.54 -1.53 -14.68
CA ALA A 72 9.16 -1.91 -16.03
C ALA A 72 10.42 -2.37 -16.78
N LYS A 73 10.31 -3.49 -17.51
CA LYS A 73 11.36 -3.97 -18.42
C LYS A 73 11.11 -3.53 -19.85
#